data_AF-A0A8T7AB72-F1
#
_entry.id   AF-A0A8T7AB72-F1
#
_cell.length_a   1.000
_cell.length_b   1.000
_cell.length_c   1.000
_cell.angle_alpha   90.00
_cell.angle_beta   90.00
_cell.angle_gamma   90.00
#
_symmetry.space_group_name_H-M   'P 1'
#
loop_
_entity.id
_entity.type
_entity.pdbx_description
1 polymer ?
#
loop_
_entity_poly.entity_id
_entity_poly.type
_entity_poly.pdbx_seq_one_letter_code
_entity_poly.pdbx_strand_id
1 'polypeptide(L)'
;MSNSKPLLLAIIASAELEESIRTIAGEAYELVYANDIHSGIDTLKRSDAKVALLDFDIATSDPEALDLLRDEKTDLVPIVICPREQSDELLATNINREAFRVLFSPLATGQTKLALAAAFKHSVEQHLIVRPASTTTAIKKAKPSVIKPVHILASLAVFAVALVSWVFISKHNTAKQEAARAEAELQQQEAKAQRKLNQLLLFAEGAKNAGNYFPPAPNNALQSYLAILNDNPGNPVAEKALDDLSVLALGDYDLHFSNGSSIEALNSLEQAREIAKLDPGLATRIGAVIIDKQNQAIESIRTALNQQRVSDAANSLATYSALFDSSSDEIGNLKANIDAQQENLDRESELNETLANIQDAITNNRLLTPSQNNARFYINRLENLDATNPDIEQLKSDLADRLLVQSRQSTNDENFTAARRYIDAADALGANTQIVNTARTQLIAAEDAYNSALAASTAEAEAEAQEQEQADQQAEAERLEAERIQQEAADAAAEAQRIAEEREALRILLATPVSVTLSQLTPVTRPPPVYPRRYEKRGTTGSATVAFTVKKDGSTSNISVKVTEPSSAVAFGRAASNAIEKWTFEPFTDEENRVRLATTEIKINFQQ
;
A
#
# COMPACT_ATOMS: atom_id res chain seq x y z
N MET A 1 21.97 -5.70 38.61
CA MET A 1 20.96 -4.89 37.90
C MET A 1 20.20 -5.85 37.02
N SER A 2 18.88 -5.94 37.19
CA SER A 2 18.03 -6.90 36.48
C SER A 2 18.20 -6.73 34.97
N ASN A 3 18.49 -7.82 34.27
CA ASN A 3 18.77 -7.85 32.83
C ASN A 3 17.44 -7.89 32.04
N SER A 4 16.50 -7.02 32.37
CA SER A 4 15.18 -6.94 31.73
C SER A 4 15.29 -6.15 30.43
N LYS A 5 14.78 -6.71 29.33
CA LYS A 5 14.74 -6.01 28.04
C LYS A 5 13.88 -4.74 28.17
N PRO A 6 14.26 -3.62 27.53
CA PRO A 6 13.43 -2.43 27.48
C PRO A 6 12.11 -2.74 26.74
N LEU A 7 11.02 -2.15 27.24
CA LEU A 7 9.67 -2.40 26.74
C LEU A 7 9.35 -1.48 25.56
N LEU A 8 8.85 -2.06 24.47
CA LEU A 8 8.50 -1.40 23.22
C LEU A 8 7.02 -1.66 22.94
N LEU A 9 6.24 -0.58 22.89
CA LEU A 9 4.83 -0.66 22.51
C LEU A 9 4.72 -0.63 20.99
N ALA A 10 3.89 -1.50 20.42
CA ALA A 10 3.68 -1.59 18.99
C ALA A 10 2.16 -1.58 18.72
N ILE A 11 1.67 -0.46 18.17
CA ILE A 11 0.26 -0.22 17.88
C ILE A 11 0.04 -0.43 16.38
N ILE A 12 -0.46 -1.62 16.02
CA ILE A 12 -0.41 -2.15 14.65
C ILE A 12 -1.66 -2.99 14.37
N ALA A 13 -2.22 -2.84 13.16
CA ALA A 13 -3.38 -3.63 12.72
C ALA A 13 -2.98 -4.84 11.84
N SER A 14 -1.82 -4.79 11.17
CA SER A 14 -1.34 -5.84 10.26
C SER A 14 -0.57 -6.97 10.96
N ALA A 15 -1.05 -8.20 10.79
CA ALA A 15 -0.37 -9.41 11.29
C ALA A 15 1.02 -9.63 10.64
N GLU A 16 1.19 -9.23 9.37
CA GLU A 16 2.48 -9.35 8.66
C GLU A 16 3.53 -8.39 9.23
N LEU A 17 3.09 -7.18 9.60
CA LEU A 17 3.95 -6.18 10.21
C LEU A 17 4.32 -6.57 11.66
N GLU A 18 3.38 -7.17 12.39
CA GLU A 18 3.62 -7.74 13.72
C GLU A 18 4.74 -8.78 13.69
N GLU A 19 4.67 -9.75 12.76
CA GLU A 19 5.68 -10.79 12.61
C GLU A 19 7.06 -10.22 12.22
N SER A 20 7.06 -9.21 11.34
CA SER A 20 8.28 -8.49 10.95
C SER A 20 8.95 -7.79 12.14
N ILE A 21 8.17 -7.11 12.98
CA ILE A 21 8.69 -6.41 14.17
C ILE A 21 9.15 -7.40 15.23
N ARG A 22 8.40 -8.49 15.45
CA ARG A 22 8.80 -9.58 16.35
C ARG A 22 10.15 -10.15 15.96
N THR A 23 10.39 -10.34 14.66
CA THR A 23 11.65 -10.87 14.11
C THR A 23 12.81 -9.89 14.26
N ILE A 24 12.59 -8.59 13.99
CA ILE A 24 13.67 -7.58 13.97
C ILE A 24 13.99 -7.06 15.39
N ALA A 25 12.98 -6.86 16.23
CA ALA A 25 13.08 -6.19 17.52
C ALA A 25 12.96 -7.14 18.73
N GLY A 26 12.30 -8.30 18.61
CA GLY A 26 12.03 -9.18 19.75
C GLY A 26 13.26 -9.77 20.43
N GLU A 27 14.41 -9.78 19.75
CA GLU A 27 15.69 -10.17 20.34
C GLU A 27 16.18 -9.15 21.39
N ALA A 28 15.99 -7.85 21.13
CA ALA A 28 16.53 -6.76 21.95
C ALA A 28 15.49 -6.10 22.87
N TYR A 29 14.20 -6.18 22.53
CA TYR A 29 13.11 -5.49 23.21
C TYR A 29 12.03 -6.47 23.69
N GLU A 30 11.34 -6.12 24.77
CA GLU A 30 10.11 -6.78 25.18
C GLU A 30 8.93 -6.09 24.49
N LEU A 31 8.18 -6.84 23.68
CA LEU A 31 7.15 -6.30 22.78
C LEU A 31 5.77 -6.42 23.41
N VAL A 32 5.04 -5.31 23.47
CA VAL A 32 3.62 -5.28 23.83
C VAL A 32 2.84 -4.72 22.65
N TYR A 33 1.74 -5.37 22.30
CA TYR A 33 0.95 -5.04 21.12
C TYR A 33 -0.40 -4.46 21.49
N ALA A 34 -0.85 -3.52 20.67
CA ALA A 34 -2.21 -3.01 20.64
C ALA A 34 -2.66 -2.87 19.19
N ASN A 35 -3.97 -3.00 18.93
CA ASN A 35 -4.50 -3.01 17.57
C ASN A 35 -5.06 -1.65 17.13
N ASP A 36 -5.20 -0.72 18.06
CA ASP A 36 -5.76 0.62 17.88
C ASP A 36 -5.18 1.60 18.91
N ILE A 37 -5.39 2.90 18.70
CA ILE A 37 -4.85 3.97 19.56
C ILE A 37 -5.37 3.89 20.99
N HIS A 38 -6.66 3.60 21.20
CA HIS A 38 -7.26 3.56 22.52
C HIS A 38 -6.68 2.41 23.37
N SER A 39 -6.56 1.22 22.78
CA SER A 39 -5.88 0.06 23.37
C SER A 39 -4.40 0.35 23.63
N GLY A 40 -3.76 1.12 22.74
CA GLY A 40 -2.40 1.61 22.92
C GLY A 40 -2.24 2.49 24.16
N ILE A 41 -3.12 3.49 24.34
CA ILE A 41 -3.16 4.39 25.51
C ILE A 41 -3.40 3.58 26.80
N ASP A 42 -4.36 2.66 26.77
CA ASP A 42 -4.65 1.79 27.91
C ASP A 42 -3.48 0.87 28.29
N THR A 43 -2.64 0.54 27.31
CA THR A 43 -1.40 -0.21 27.50
C THR A 43 -0.29 0.68 28.05
N LEU A 44 -0.18 1.93 27.58
CA LEU A 44 0.76 2.92 28.13
C LEU A 44 0.48 3.21 29.61
N LYS A 45 -0.79 3.35 30.01
CA LYS A 45 -1.20 3.52 31.42
C LYS A 45 -0.68 2.42 32.35
N ARG A 46 -0.53 1.21 31.80
CA ARG A 46 -0.18 -0.02 32.55
C ARG A 46 1.26 -0.47 32.33
N SER A 47 2.05 0.27 31.53
CA SER A 47 3.41 -0.13 31.16
C SER A 47 4.40 1.02 31.26
N ASP A 48 5.69 0.69 31.41
CA ASP A 48 6.76 1.69 31.36
C ASP A 48 7.38 1.80 29.96
N ALA A 49 6.58 1.57 28.90
CA ALA A 49 7.04 1.77 27.54
C ALA A 49 7.44 3.24 27.34
N LYS A 50 8.57 3.47 26.67
CA LYS A 50 9.08 4.81 26.35
C LYS A 50 9.21 5.07 24.85
N VAL A 51 9.05 4.02 24.05
CA VAL A 51 9.06 4.08 22.59
C VAL A 51 7.81 3.37 22.10
N ALA A 52 7.12 3.98 21.16
CA ALA A 52 5.95 3.41 20.50
C ALA A 52 6.19 3.30 18.99
N LEU A 53 5.94 2.14 18.41
CA LEU A 53 5.83 1.94 16.96
C LEU A 53 4.35 2.05 16.58
N LEU A 54 4.04 2.93 15.63
CA LEU A 54 2.70 3.16 15.12
C LEU A 54 2.61 2.75 13.66
N ASP A 55 1.58 1.99 13.30
CA ASP A 55 1.20 1.78 11.91
C ASP A 55 0.65 3.09 11.31
N PHE A 56 0.99 3.37 10.05
CA PHE A 56 0.64 4.63 9.40
C PHE A 56 -0.86 4.79 9.23
N ASP A 57 -1.58 3.72 8.85
CA ASP A 57 -3.03 3.75 8.71
C ASP A 57 -3.73 4.09 10.03
N ILE A 58 -3.16 3.64 11.16
CA ILE A 58 -3.66 3.97 12.50
C ILE A 58 -3.35 5.44 12.85
N ALA A 59 -2.15 5.91 12.50
CA ALA A 59 -1.73 7.29 12.74
C ALA A 59 -2.50 8.32 11.90
N THR A 60 -3.01 7.93 10.73
CA THR A 60 -3.80 8.81 9.85
C THR A 60 -5.30 8.71 10.08
N SER A 61 -5.79 7.60 10.63
CA SER A 61 -7.21 7.44 10.99
C SER A 61 -7.66 8.41 12.08
N ASP A 62 -6.75 8.87 12.94
CA ASP A 62 -7.01 9.84 14.00
C ASP A 62 -5.93 10.94 13.98
N PRO A 63 -6.28 12.18 13.58
CA PRO A 63 -5.33 13.29 13.48
C PRO A 63 -4.64 13.64 14.81
N GLU A 64 -5.24 13.31 15.94
CA GLU A 64 -4.72 13.60 17.28
C GLU A 64 -3.97 12.39 17.88
N ALA A 65 -3.84 11.27 17.16
CA ALA A 65 -3.27 10.03 17.69
C ALA A 65 -1.89 10.20 18.36
N LEU A 66 -0.98 10.94 17.73
CA LEU A 66 0.37 11.18 18.25
C LEU A 66 0.38 12.10 19.47
N ASP A 67 -0.53 13.08 19.50
CA ASP A 67 -0.70 14.00 20.62
C ASP A 67 -1.33 13.30 21.82
N LEU A 68 -2.36 12.47 21.61
CA LEU A 68 -2.99 11.67 22.67
C LEU A 68 -1.98 10.73 23.36
N LEU A 69 -1.09 10.10 22.60
CA LEU A 69 -0.04 9.24 23.16
C LEU A 69 1.01 10.03 23.96
N ARG A 70 1.29 11.28 23.56
CA ARG A 70 2.24 12.17 24.26
C ARG A 70 1.63 12.84 25.49
N ASP A 71 0.35 13.17 25.45
CA ASP A 71 -0.38 13.70 26.59
C ASP A 71 -0.45 12.65 27.70
N GLU A 72 -0.67 11.38 27.35
CA GLU A 72 -0.60 10.28 28.31
C GLU A 72 0.83 10.10 28.87
N LYS A 73 1.85 10.19 28.01
CA LYS A 73 3.24 10.00 28.43
C LYS A 73 4.19 10.94 27.69
N THR A 74 4.52 12.05 28.34
CA THR A 74 5.28 13.16 27.72
C THR A 74 6.70 12.78 27.29
N ASP A 75 7.28 11.73 27.88
CA ASP A 75 8.60 11.18 27.50
C ASP A 75 8.53 10.04 26.46
N LEU A 76 7.36 9.81 25.86
CA LEU A 76 7.16 8.82 24.81
C LEU A 76 7.76 9.29 23.48
N VAL A 77 8.52 8.40 22.84
CA VAL A 77 9.13 8.65 21.53
C VAL A 77 8.40 7.84 20.46
N PRO A 78 7.52 8.47 19.65
CA PRO A 78 6.77 7.78 18.61
C PRO A 78 7.60 7.59 17.34
N ILE A 79 7.58 6.38 16.77
CA ILE A 79 8.11 6.05 15.45
C ILE A 79 6.94 5.55 14.61
N VAL A 80 6.75 6.11 13.42
CA VAL A 80 5.66 5.69 12.51
C VAL A 80 6.21 4.78 11.41
N ILE A 81 5.47 3.74 11.06
CA ILE A 81 5.80 2.79 10.00
C ILE A 81 4.84 2.99 8.84
N CYS A 82 5.36 3.52 7.73
CA CYS A 82 4.60 3.88 6.54
C CYS A 82 4.89 2.90 5.38
N PRO A 83 3.87 2.32 4.73
CA PRO A 83 4.04 1.66 3.44
C PRO A 83 4.72 2.56 2.40
N ARG A 84 5.67 2.04 1.61
CA ARG A 84 6.34 2.84 0.56
C ARG A 84 5.36 3.42 -0.46
N GLU A 85 4.27 2.71 -0.71
CA GLU A 85 3.20 3.12 -1.63
C GLU A 85 2.45 4.35 -1.14
N GLN A 86 2.42 4.59 0.18
CA GLN A 86 1.77 5.74 0.83
C GLN A 86 2.77 6.88 1.13
N SER A 87 3.96 6.86 0.53
CA SER A 87 4.98 7.90 0.78
C SER A 87 4.55 9.31 0.35
N ASP A 88 3.70 9.43 -0.67
CA ASP A 88 3.13 10.71 -1.09
C ASP A 88 2.06 11.21 -0.10
N GLU A 89 1.28 10.31 0.49
CA GLU A 89 0.26 10.62 1.50
C GLU A 89 0.91 11.10 2.81
N LEU A 90 2.03 10.50 3.20
CA LEU A 90 2.84 10.96 4.33
C LEU A 90 3.27 12.43 4.19
N LEU A 91 3.55 12.92 2.98
CA LEU A 91 3.93 14.32 2.74
C LEU A 91 2.78 15.30 2.95
N ALA A 92 1.52 14.83 2.86
CA ALA A 92 0.32 15.63 3.09
C ALA A 92 -0.08 15.70 4.58
N THR A 93 0.60 14.95 5.46
CA THR A 93 0.32 14.90 6.91
C THR A 93 1.37 15.62 7.75
N ASN A 94 1.05 15.93 9.02
CA ASN A 94 2.03 16.46 9.97
C ASN A 94 2.90 15.37 10.64
N ILE A 95 2.68 14.09 10.31
CA ILE A 95 3.36 12.94 10.92
C ILE A 95 4.89 13.05 10.78
N ASN A 96 5.41 13.57 9.66
CA ASN A 96 6.85 13.77 9.48
C ASN A 96 7.47 14.77 10.47
N ARG A 97 6.67 15.69 11.02
CA ARG A 97 7.10 16.67 12.03
C ARG A 97 6.90 16.15 13.44
N GLU A 98 5.83 15.38 13.65
CA GLU A 98 5.44 14.90 14.97
C GLU A 98 6.15 13.59 15.34
N ALA A 99 6.34 12.66 14.42
CA ALA A 99 7.07 11.43 14.69
C ALA A 99 8.57 11.70 14.90
N PHE A 100 9.21 10.94 15.80
CA PHE A 100 10.67 10.97 15.96
C PHE A 100 11.39 10.50 14.69
N ARG A 101 10.81 9.50 14.03
CA ARG A 101 11.27 8.97 12.75
C ARG A 101 10.14 8.22 12.05
N VAL A 102 10.14 8.28 10.72
CA VAL A 102 9.30 7.42 9.89
C VAL A 102 10.17 6.30 9.30
N LEU A 103 9.68 5.06 9.41
CA LEU A 103 10.26 3.87 8.79
C LEU A 103 9.35 3.42 7.65
N PHE A 104 9.94 2.87 6.60
CA PHE A 104 9.15 2.35 5.49
C PHE A 104 9.02 0.84 5.54
N SER A 105 7.81 0.30 5.32
CA SER A 105 7.62 -1.14 5.10
C SER A 105 7.92 -1.51 3.63
N PRO A 106 8.52 -2.69 3.34
CA PRO A 106 9.01 -3.69 4.30
C PRO A 106 10.20 -3.17 5.13
N LEU A 107 10.17 -3.48 6.44
CA LEU A 107 11.13 -2.93 7.40
C LEU A 107 12.54 -3.45 7.15
N ALA A 108 13.48 -2.54 6.88
CA ALA A 108 14.89 -2.89 6.73
C ALA A 108 15.55 -3.10 8.11
N THR A 109 15.99 -4.34 8.40
CA THR A 109 16.54 -4.75 9.72
C THR A 109 17.56 -3.78 10.31
N GLY A 110 18.54 -3.33 9.51
CA GLY A 110 19.57 -2.41 9.98
C GLY A 110 19.05 -1.02 10.34
N GLN A 111 18.15 -0.45 9.54
CA GLN A 111 17.56 0.86 9.77
C GLN A 111 16.60 0.85 10.97
N THR A 112 15.77 -0.20 11.09
CA THR A 112 14.84 -0.36 12.21
C THR A 112 15.59 -0.51 13.54
N LYS A 113 16.65 -1.33 13.60
CA LYS A 113 17.48 -1.47 14.81
C LYS A 113 18.15 -0.15 15.20
N LEU A 114 18.65 0.61 14.22
CA LEU A 114 19.28 1.90 14.48
C LEU A 114 18.28 2.96 14.96
N ALA A 115 17.09 2.99 14.35
CA ALA A 115 16.00 3.89 14.72
C ALA A 115 15.51 3.63 16.15
N LEU A 116 15.29 2.36 16.50
CA LEU A 116 14.89 1.96 17.85
C LEU A 116 15.99 2.31 18.88
N ALA A 117 17.26 2.01 18.59
CA ALA A 117 18.36 2.38 19.47
C ALA A 117 18.44 3.91 19.69
N ALA A 118 18.24 4.70 18.64
CA ALA A 118 18.21 6.17 18.73
C ALA A 118 17.02 6.68 19.55
N ALA A 119 15.82 6.11 19.37
CA ALA A 119 14.63 6.50 20.11
C ALA A 119 14.74 6.20 21.61
N PHE A 120 15.24 5.02 21.98
CA PHE A 120 15.48 4.69 23.39
C PHE A 120 16.59 5.53 24.02
N LYS A 121 17.63 5.91 23.26
CA LYS A 121 18.63 6.85 23.75
C LYS A 121 18.01 8.23 24.02
N HIS A 122 17.15 8.70 23.12
CA HIS A 122 16.46 9.98 23.24
C HIS A 122 15.52 10.03 24.46
N SER A 123 14.78 8.95 24.72
CA SER A 123 13.86 8.89 25.87
C SER A 123 14.57 8.91 27.22
N VAL A 124 15.84 8.45 27.29
CA VAL A 124 16.67 8.53 28.51
C VAL A 124 17.24 9.94 28.72
N GLU A 125 17.62 10.64 27.65
CA GLU A 125 18.22 11.98 27.72
C GLU A 125 17.22 13.05 28.17
N GLN A 126 15.92 12.91 27.85
CA GLN A 126 14.87 13.84 28.28
C GLN A 126 14.58 13.83 29.80
N HIS A 127 15.03 12.82 30.55
CA HIS A 127 14.78 12.69 31.99
C HIS A 127 15.71 13.51 32.91
N LEU A 128 16.73 14.21 32.39
CA LEU A 128 17.77 14.85 33.21
C LEU A 128 17.54 16.35 33.53
N ILE A 129 16.38 16.93 33.22
CA ILE A 129 16.14 18.38 33.40
C ILE A 129 14.87 18.66 34.23
N VAL A 130 14.87 18.39 35.55
CA VAL A 130 13.88 18.99 36.49
C VAL A 130 14.45 19.21 37.92
N ARG A 131 14.45 20.49 38.36
CA ARG A 131 14.47 21.10 39.75
C ARG A 131 15.81 21.32 40.52
N PRO A 132 15.96 22.42 41.34
CA PRO A 132 15.09 22.83 42.49
C PRO A 132 14.75 24.35 42.63
N ALA A 133 13.57 24.74 43.12
CA ALA A 133 13.10 25.06 44.49
C ALA A 133 13.34 26.52 44.98
N SER A 134 12.26 27.21 45.38
CA SER A 134 12.30 28.54 46.02
C SER A 134 11.72 28.48 47.44
N THR A 135 12.54 28.87 48.42
CA THR A 135 12.15 29.14 49.82
C THR A 135 11.83 30.62 49.95
N THR A 136 10.81 31.01 50.72
CA THR A 136 10.67 32.41 51.18
C THR A 136 10.24 32.46 52.64
N THR A 137 11.02 33.24 53.38
CA THR A 137 11.06 33.42 54.82
C THR A 137 10.07 34.49 55.29
N ALA A 138 9.56 34.31 56.50
CA ALA A 138 8.60 35.13 57.24
C ALA A 138 9.09 36.55 57.63
N ILE A 139 8.15 37.48 57.85
CA ILE A 139 8.35 38.73 58.63
C ILE A 139 7.17 38.99 59.59
N LYS A 140 7.49 39.22 60.87
CA LYS A 140 6.59 39.59 62.00
C LYS A 140 6.29 41.10 62.05
N LYS A 141 5.12 41.49 62.59
CA LYS A 141 4.81 42.86 63.10
C LYS A 141 4.29 42.81 64.54
N ALA A 142 4.66 43.81 65.35
CA ALA A 142 4.23 44.01 66.74
C ALA A 142 3.29 45.24 66.89
N LYS A 143 2.44 45.19 67.93
CA LYS A 143 1.31 46.09 68.28
C LYS A 143 1.73 47.36 69.08
N PRO A 144 0.83 48.36 69.24
CA PRO A 144 1.10 49.72 69.72
C PRO A 144 0.69 49.99 71.18
N SER A 145 0.90 51.21 71.68
CA SER A 145 0.40 51.68 72.99
C SER A 145 -0.30 53.05 72.92
N VAL A 146 -1.25 53.23 73.86
CA VAL A 146 -2.30 54.25 74.05
C VAL A 146 -2.09 54.95 75.39
N ILE A 147 -2.42 56.25 75.55
CA ILE A 147 -2.78 56.88 76.85
C ILE A 147 -3.86 58.00 76.67
N LYS A 148 -4.87 58.05 77.58
CA LYS A 148 -5.96 59.06 77.78
C LYS A 148 -5.72 59.83 79.13
N PRO A 149 -6.74 60.42 79.82
CA PRO A 149 -7.46 61.72 79.75
C PRO A 149 -7.30 62.54 81.08
N VAL A 150 -8.23 63.45 81.47
CA VAL A 150 -8.67 63.91 82.85
C VAL A 150 -9.32 65.32 82.74
N HIS A 151 -10.63 65.58 82.99
CA HIS A 151 -11.53 65.72 84.18
C HIS A 151 -11.57 67.10 84.88
N ILE A 152 -12.76 67.45 85.43
CA ILE A 152 -13.11 68.07 86.76
C ILE A 152 -14.30 69.09 86.63
N LEU A 153 -15.52 68.79 87.13
CA LEU A 153 -16.20 69.13 88.44
C LEU A 153 -16.52 70.65 88.61
N ALA A 154 -17.50 71.14 89.37
CA ALA A 154 -18.81 70.77 89.95
C ALA A 154 -19.27 72.01 90.77
N SER A 155 -20.53 72.02 91.27
CA SER A 155 -21.10 72.76 92.44
C SER A 155 -22.22 73.77 92.12
N LEU A 156 -23.18 74.12 92.98
CA LEU A 156 -23.97 73.45 94.05
C LEU A 156 -25.13 74.42 94.40
N ALA A 157 -26.21 73.88 94.96
CA ALA A 157 -27.52 74.49 95.18
C ALA A 157 -27.60 75.65 96.20
N VAL A 158 -28.49 76.62 95.96
CA VAL A 158 -29.35 77.29 96.97
C VAL A 158 -30.63 77.83 96.29
N PHE A 159 -31.82 77.41 96.74
CA PHE A 159 -33.06 78.22 96.94
C PHE A 159 -34.35 77.38 96.79
N ALA A 160 -34.71 76.70 97.89
CA ALA A 160 -35.85 75.78 98.00
C ALA A 160 -37.15 76.41 98.54
N VAL A 161 -37.40 77.71 98.37
CA VAL A 161 -38.64 78.35 98.92
C VAL A 161 -39.46 79.13 97.87
N ALA A 162 -39.03 79.14 96.59
CA ALA A 162 -39.86 79.57 95.47
C ALA A 162 -40.82 78.46 94.94
N LEU A 163 -40.81 77.29 95.58
CA LEU A 163 -41.16 76.00 94.98
C LEU A 163 -42.62 75.54 95.14
N VAL A 164 -43.57 76.37 95.58
CA VAL A 164 -44.99 75.94 95.68
C VAL A 164 -45.96 76.83 94.89
N SER A 165 -45.73 78.14 94.80
CA SER A 165 -46.45 79.00 93.84
C SER A 165 -45.81 79.01 92.43
N TRP A 166 -44.55 78.58 92.31
CA TRP A 166 -43.98 78.18 91.02
C TRP A 166 -44.58 76.85 90.55
N VAL A 167 -44.74 75.85 91.44
CA VAL A 167 -45.14 74.46 91.11
C VAL A 167 -46.53 74.28 90.49
N PHE A 168 -47.49 75.19 90.70
CA PHE A 168 -48.83 75.04 90.13
C PHE A 168 -48.99 75.73 88.75
N ILE A 169 -48.27 76.82 88.49
CA ILE A 169 -48.11 77.40 87.14
C ILE A 169 -47.06 76.60 86.34
N SER A 170 -46.04 76.07 87.00
CA SER A 170 -45.05 75.13 86.47
C SER A 170 -45.50 73.67 86.60
N LYS A 171 -46.80 73.37 86.60
CA LYS A 171 -47.32 72.03 86.23
C LYS A 171 -48.11 72.07 84.92
N HIS A 172 -48.76 73.20 84.60
CA HIS A 172 -49.37 73.42 83.28
C HIS A 172 -48.42 74.06 82.26
N ASN A 173 -47.46 74.89 82.69
CA ASN A 173 -46.37 75.35 81.81
C ASN A 173 -45.21 74.37 81.71
N THR A 174 -44.95 73.50 82.69
CA THR A 174 -43.91 72.46 82.55
C THR A 174 -44.35 71.37 81.61
N ALA A 175 -45.60 70.88 81.63
CA ALA A 175 -46.03 69.91 80.63
C ALA A 175 -45.94 70.49 79.19
N LYS A 176 -46.24 71.78 79.01
CA LYS A 176 -46.12 72.49 77.71
C LYS A 176 -44.68 72.85 77.35
N GLN A 177 -43.82 73.18 78.32
CA GLN A 177 -42.38 73.44 78.14
C GLN A 177 -41.55 72.16 78.03
N GLU A 178 -41.96 71.06 78.64
CA GLU A 178 -41.38 69.72 78.52
C GLU A 178 -41.80 69.11 77.19
N ALA A 179 -43.05 69.27 76.76
CA ALA A 179 -43.47 68.93 75.39
C ALA A 179 -42.73 69.79 74.35
N ALA A 180 -42.62 71.11 74.54
CA ALA A 180 -41.88 71.98 73.61
C ALA A 180 -40.35 71.75 73.65
N ARG A 181 -39.78 71.36 74.79
CA ARG A 181 -38.36 70.93 74.89
C ARG A 181 -38.16 69.58 74.23
N ALA A 182 -39.08 68.62 74.43
CA ALA A 182 -39.04 67.32 73.76
C ALA A 182 -39.20 67.45 72.24
N GLU A 183 -40.09 68.34 71.77
CA GLU A 183 -40.23 68.69 70.35
C GLU A 183 -38.97 69.38 69.80
N ALA A 184 -38.38 70.32 70.54
CA ALA A 184 -37.13 70.99 70.14
C ALA A 184 -35.92 70.03 70.15
N GLU A 185 -35.85 69.11 71.10
CA GLU A 185 -34.85 68.04 71.17
C GLU A 185 -35.02 67.05 70.02
N LEU A 186 -36.27 66.67 69.69
CA LEU A 186 -36.58 65.83 68.53
C LEU A 186 -36.19 66.50 67.21
N GLN A 187 -36.54 67.79 67.03
CA GLN A 187 -36.14 68.57 65.84
C GLN A 187 -34.63 68.74 65.73
N GLN A 188 -33.94 68.96 66.86
CA GLN A 188 -32.47 69.04 66.88
C GLN A 188 -31.83 67.69 66.54
N GLN A 189 -32.43 66.60 67.01
CA GLN A 189 -31.99 65.24 66.72
C GLN A 189 -32.22 64.87 65.24
N GLU A 190 -33.36 65.23 64.66
CA GLU A 190 -33.68 65.08 63.23
C GLU A 190 -32.76 65.94 62.35
N ALA A 191 -32.52 67.20 62.71
CA ALA A 191 -31.61 68.07 61.96
C ALA A 191 -30.16 67.55 62.00
N LYS A 192 -29.73 66.95 63.13
CA LYS A 192 -28.43 66.30 63.25
C LYS A 192 -28.36 65.02 62.39
N ALA A 193 -29.42 64.21 62.39
CA ALA A 193 -29.53 63.03 61.55
C ALA A 193 -29.50 63.39 60.05
N GLN A 194 -30.24 64.42 59.63
CA GLN A 194 -30.26 64.89 58.25
C GLN A 194 -28.90 65.44 57.80
N ARG A 195 -28.18 66.17 58.66
CA ARG A 195 -26.81 66.63 58.37
C ARG A 195 -25.85 65.45 58.19
N LYS A 196 -25.95 64.43 59.05
CA LYS A 196 -25.15 63.20 58.95
C LYS A 196 -25.45 62.47 57.63
N LEU A 197 -26.73 62.35 57.26
CA LEU A 197 -27.17 61.76 55.99
C LEU A 197 -26.59 62.50 54.77
N ASN A 198 -26.70 63.83 54.73
CA ASN A 198 -26.15 64.64 53.63
C ASN A 198 -24.62 64.51 53.54
N GLN A 199 -23.93 64.41 54.67
CA GLN A 199 -22.47 64.17 54.69
C GLN A 199 -22.12 62.79 54.12
N LEU A 200 -22.83 61.74 54.55
CA LEU A 200 -22.61 60.38 54.03
C LEU A 200 -22.87 60.29 52.52
N LEU A 201 -23.93 60.95 52.03
CA LEU A 201 -24.23 61.02 50.60
C LEU A 201 -23.10 61.72 49.82
N LEU A 202 -22.61 62.84 50.33
CA LEU A 202 -21.49 63.56 49.72
C LEU A 202 -20.21 62.69 49.66
N PHE A 203 -19.92 61.94 50.72
CA PHE A 203 -18.80 60.98 50.72
C PHE A 203 -19.02 59.85 49.71
N ALA A 204 -20.22 59.28 49.65
CA ALA A 204 -20.56 58.21 48.73
C ALA A 204 -20.40 58.65 47.26
N GLU A 205 -20.91 59.85 46.91
CA GLU A 205 -20.76 60.43 45.58
C GLU A 205 -19.29 60.76 45.26
N GLY A 206 -18.55 61.30 46.21
CA GLY A 206 -17.11 61.56 46.06
C GLY A 206 -16.32 60.28 45.79
N ALA A 207 -16.60 59.20 46.52
CA ALA A 207 -15.99 57.90 46.31
C ALA A 207 -16.35 57.30 44.94
N LYS A 208 -17.63 57.40 44.55
CA LYS A 208 -18.13 56.95 43.24
C LYS A 208 -17.43 57.66 42.08
N ASN A 209 -17.33 58.98 42.14
CA ASN A 209 -16.69 59.80 41.11
C ASN A 209 -15.17 59.56 41.02
N ALA A 210 -14.55 59.11 42.11
CA ALA A 210 -13.15 58.71 42.17
C ALA A 210 -12.90 57.26 41.70
N GLY A 211 -13.93 56.51 41.31
CA GLY A 211 -13.81 55.10 40.93
C GLY A 211 -13.63 54.12 42.10
N ASN A 212 -13.78 54.59 43.34
CA ASN A 212 -13.59 53.79 44.56
C ASN A 212 -14.90 53.12 44.95
N TYR A 213 -15.37 52.17 44.15
CA TYR A 213 -16.67 51.52 44.33
C TYR A 213 -16.68 50.47 45.45
N PHE A 214 -15.65 49.61 45.49
CA PHE A 214 -15.55 48.45 46.38
C PHE A 214 -14.25 48.47 47.22
N PRO A 215 -14.17 47.68 48.32
CA PRO A 215 -12.90 47.42 49.01
C PRO A 215 -11.81 46.89 48.05
N PRO A 216 -10.52 47.13 48.31
CA PRO A 216 -9.92 47.58 49.57
C PRO A 216 -9.82 49.11 49.73
N ALA A 217 -10.37 49.89 48.78
CA ALA A 217 -10.30 51.35 48.85
C ALA A 217 -10.91 51.88 50.17
N PRO A 218 -10.16 52.70 50.94
CA PRO A 218 -10.70 53.29 52.16
C PRO A 218 -11.81 54.28 51.81
N ASN A 219 -12.91 54.28 52.58
CA ASN A 219 -14.09 55.11 52.33
C ASN A 219 -14.68 54.93 50.92
N ASN A 220 -14.85 53.68 50.50
CA ASN A 220 -15.48 53.36 49.22
C ASN A 220 -16.99 53.69 49.20
N ALA A 221 -17.54 53.75 47.99
CA ALA A 221 -18.95 54.09 47.76
C ALA A 221 -19.90 53.08 48.43
N LEU A 222 -19.63 51.77 48.29
CA LEU A 222 -20.44 50.71 48.91
C LEU A 222 -20.56 50.89 50.43
N GLN A 223 -19.45 51.06 51.14
CA GLN A 223 -19.44 51.25 52.59
C GLN A 223 -20.25 52.48 53.03
N SER A 224 -20.19 53.57 52.24
CA SER A 224 -20.92 54.81 52.53
C SER A 224 -22.44 54.64 52.33
N TYR A 225 -22.86 53.92 51.28
CA TYR A 225 -24.28 53.62 51.04
C TYR A 225 -24.85 52.62 52.04
N LEU A 226 -24.08 51.60 52.44
CA LEU A 226 -24.49 50.67 53.51
C LEU A 226 -24.64 51.40 54.86
N ALA A 227 -23.78 52.37 55.17
CA ALA A 227 -23.92 53.20 56.37
C ALA A 227 -25.21 54.05 56.35
N ILE A 228 -25.61 54.54 55.18
CA ILE A 228 -26.88 55.26 55.00
C ILE A 228 -28.08 54.34 55.27
N LEU A 229 -28.07 53.12 54.73
CA LEU A 229 -29.17 52.16 54.90
C LEU A 229 -29.27 51.62 56.33
N ASN A 230 -28.15 51.51 57.05
CA ASN A 230 -28.16 51.16 58.47
C ASN A 230 -28.83 52.26 59.34
N ASP A 231 -28.64 53.53 59.00
CA ASP A 231 -29.24 54.66 59.72
C ASP A 231 -30.68 54.98 59.27
N ASN A 232 -31.00 54.75 57.99
CA ASN A 232 -32.30 55.01 57.37
C ASN A 232 -32.68 53.86 56.41
N PRO A 233 -33.26 52.78 56.95
CA PRO A 233 -33.71 51.64 56.15
C PRO A 233 -34.73 52.09 55.09
N GLY A 234 -34.51 51.71 53.83
CA GLY A 234 -35.38 52.10 52.71
C GLY A 234 -35.11 53.48 52.10
N ASN A 235 -33.94 54.07 52.36
CA ASN A 235 -33.53 55.30 51.67
C ASN A 235 -33.43 55.06 50.14
N PRO A 236 -34.23 55.75 49.30
CA PRO A 236 -34.33 55.42 47.87
C PRO A 236 -33.05 55.69 47.08
N VAL A 237 -32.23 56.64 47.54
CA VAL A 237 -30.96 56.98 46.88
C VAL A 237 -29.92 55.89 47.13
N ALA A 238 -29.82 55.42 48.37
CA ALA A 238 -28.88 54.36 48.73
C ALA A 238 -29.31 53.00 48.14
N GLU A 239 -30.61 52.68 48.12
CA GLU A 239 -31.12 51.46 47.49
C GLU A 239 -30.80 51.42 45.99
N LYS A 240 -31.10 52.51 45.26
CA LYS A 240 -30.76 52.61 43.83
C LYS A 240 -29.24 52.51 43.61
N ALA A 241 -28.43 53.12 44.47
CA ALA A 241 -26.98 53.04 44.35
C ALA A 241 -26.45 51.62 44.55
N LEU A 242 -27.06 50.81 45.42
CA LEU A 242 -26.71 49.39 45.54
C LEU A 242 -27.10 48.58 44.31
N ASP A 243 -28.17 48.95 43.59
CA ASP A 243 -28.50 48.35 42.28
C ASP A 243 -27.47 48.70 41.21
N ASP A 244 -27.09 49.98 41.11
CA ASP A 244 -26.05 50.40 40.17
C ASP A 244 -24.71 49.69 40.47
N LEU A 245 -24.37 49.53 41.76
CA LEU A 245 -23.18 48.81 42.20
C LEU A 245 -23.28 47.30 41.96
N SER A 246 -24.45 46.67 42.05
CA SER A 246 -24.58 45.23 41.79
C SER A 246 -24.31 44.88 40.32
N VAL A 247 -24.75 45.75 39.39
CA VAL A 247 -24.41 45.65 37.97
C VAL A 247 -22.91 45.89 37.75
N LEU A 248 -22.35 46.92 38.37
CA LEU A 248 -20.93 47.25 38.25
C LEU A 248 -20.01 46.16 38.82
N ALA A 249 -20.47 45.40 39.82
CA ALA A 249 -19.71 44.30 40.41
C ALA A 249 -19.40 43.18 39.41
N LEU A 250 -20.18 43.07 38.33
CA LEU A 250 -19.94 42.12 37.23
C LEU A 250 -18.97 42.64 36.16
N GLY A 251 -18.47 43.88 36.29
CA GLY A 251 -17.43 44.44 35.43
C GLY A 251 -17.72 44.28 33.94
N ASP A 252 -16.70 43.86 33.19
CA ASP A 252 -16.77 43.64 31.73
C ASP A 252 -17.29 42.23 31.37
N TYR A 253 -18.10 41.61 32.24
CA TYR A 253 -18.64 40.25 32.02
C TYR A 253 -19.25 40.09 30.62
N ASP A 254 -20.12 41.01 30.19
CA ASP A 254 -20.82 40.91 28.90
C ASP A 254 -19.85 40.93 27.71
N LEU A 255 -18.78 41.71 27.82
CA LEU A 255 -17.74 41.79 26.81
C LEU A 255 -16.99 40.45 26.72
N HIS A 256 -16.59 39.88 27.87
CA HIS A 256 -15.87 38.62 27.91
C HIS A 256 -16.74 37.44 27.48
N PHE A 257 -18.00 37.41 27.90
CA PHE A 257 -18.98 36.39 27.51
C PHE A 257 -19.21 36.41 25.99
N SER A 258 -19.46 37.60 25.42
CA SER A 258 -19.72 37.75 23.98
C SER A 258 -18.50 37.40 23.12
N ASN A 259 -17.28 37.58 23.64
CA ASN A 259 -16.04 37.22 22.97
C ASN A 259 -15.62 35.75 23.19
N GLY A 260 -16.41 34.95 23.91
CA GLY A 260 -16.08 33.57 24.25
C GLY A 260 -14.90 33.43 25.24
N SER A 261 -14.52 34.51 25.92
CA SER A 261 -13.45 34.54 26.93
C SER A 261 -13.96 33.99 28.27
N SER A 262 -14.23 32.68 28.31
CA SER A 262 -14.89 32.01 29.45
C SER A 262 -14.14 32.17 30.78
N ILE A 263 -12.81 32.26 30.75
CA ILE A 263 -11.99 32.41 31.97
C ILE A 263 -12.17 33.82 32.55
N GLU A 264 -12.12 34.85 31.71
CA GLU A 264 -12.29 36.25 32.09
C GLU A 264 -13.73 36.54 32.53
N ALA A 265 -14.71 35.93 31.87
CA ALA A 265 -16.11 35.97 32.30
C ALA A 265 -16.30 35.27 33.66
N LEU A 266 -15.63 34.13 33.89
CA LEU A 266 -15.66 33.42 35.17
C LEU A 266 -15.04 34.28 36.28
N ASN A 267 -13.88 34.88 36.03
CA ASN A 267 -13.22 35.78 36.98
C ASN A 267 -14.13 36.96 37.36
N SER A 268 -14.88 37.50 36.40
CA SER A 268 -15.85 38.58 36.66
C SER A 268 -17.01 38.12 37.56
N LEU A 269 -17.52 36.91 37.34
CA LEU A 269 -18.54 36.30 38.20
C LEU A 269 -18.00 35.99 39.61
N GLU A 270 -16.78 35.47 39.72
CA GLU A 270 -16.14 35.19 41.01
C GLU A 270 -15.90 36.48 41.79
N GLN A 271 -15.42 37.54 41.13
CA GLN A 271 -15.26 38.86 41.73
C GLN A 271 -16.60 39.39 42.25
N ALA A 272 -17.67 39.29 41.46
CA ALA A 272 -19.01 39.68 41.88
C ALA A 272 -19.49 38.86 43.09
N ARG A 273 -19.22 37.55 43.13
CA ARG A 273 -19.53 36.66 44.26
C ARG A 273 -18.73 37.00 45.51
N GLU A 274 -17.48 37.44 45.40
CA GLU A 274 -16.70 37.92 46.54
C GLU A 274 -17.25 39.25 47.08
N ILE A 275 -17.63 40.17 46.20
CA ILE A 275 -18.30 41.42 46.57
C ILE A 275 -19.64 41.14 47.26
N ALA A 276 -20.40 40.15 46.78
CA ALA A 276 -21.67 39.72 47.38
C ALA A 276 -21.51 39.28 48.85
N LYS A 277 -20.35 38.74 49.26
CA LYS A 277 -20.13 38.33 50.67
C LYS A 277 -20.09 39.51 51.65
N LEU A 278 -19.95 40.74 51.16
CA LEU A 278 -19.82 41.93 52.02
C LEU A 278 -21.14 42.31 52.70
N ASP A 279 -22.29 42.04 52.08
CA ASP A 279 -23.61 42.39 52.62
C ASP A 279 -24.73 41.47 52.06
N PRO A 280 -25.67 40.96 52.88
CA PRO A 280 -26.75 40.09 52.41
C PRO A 280 -27.70 40.72 51.38
N GLY A 281 -27.97 42.03 51.48
CA GLY A 281 -28.78 42.75 50.51
C GLY A 281 -28.07 42.84 49.15
N LEU A 282 -26.77 43.14 49.18
CA LEU A 282 -25.93 43.12 47.98
C LEU A 282 -25.82 41.72 47.36
N ALA A 283 -25.72 40.67 48.19
CA ALA A 283 -25.74 39.29 47.71
C ALA A 283 -27.02 38.96 46.94
N THR A 284 -28.16 39.41 47.43
CA THR A 284 -29.46 39.23 46.77
C THR A 284 -29.50 39.96 45.42
N ARG A 285 -29.03 41.22 45.38
CA ARG A 285 -28.99 42.02 44.15
C ARG A 285 -28.04 41.45 43.11
N ILE A 286 -26.81 41.10 43.49
CA ILE A 286 -25.83 40.48 42.58
C ILE A 286 -26.34 39.12 42.08
N GLY A 287 -26.93 38.31 42.96
CA GLY A 287 -27.57 37.05 42.57
C GLY A 287 -28.66 37.24 41.51
N ALA A 288 -29.49 38.27 41.64
CA ALA A 288 -30.51 38.60 40.63
C ALA A 288 -29.89 38.98 39.27
N VAL A 289 -28.79 39.75 39.27
CA VAL A 289 -28.08 40.07 38.01
C VAL A 289 -27.43 38.83 37.40
N ILE A 290 -26.84 37.94 38.20
CA ILE A 290 -26.28 36.67 37.71
C ILE A 290 -27.37 35.80 37.06
N ILE A 291 -28.56 35.73 37.65
CA ILE A 291 -29.71 35.00 37.07
C ILE A 291 -30.15 35.65 35.74
N ASP A 292 -30.19 36.98 35.66
CA ASP A 292 -30.47 37.68 34.40
C ASP A 292 -29.43 37.35 33.32
N LYS A 293 -28.14 37.28 33.67
CA LYS A 293 -27.07 36.85 32.76
C LYS A 293 -27.19 35.40 32.32
N GLN A 294 -27.62 34.50 33.20
CA GLN A 294 -27.94 33.11 32.83
C GLN A 294 -29.06 33.05 31.79
N ASN A 295 -30.16 33.78 32.01
CA ASN A 295 -31.28 33.82 31.08
C ASN A 295 -30.89 34.40 29.72
N GLN A 296 -30.07 35.46 29.70
CA GLN A 296 -29.55 36.05 28.45
C GLN A 296 -28.68 35.06 27.66
N ALA A 297 -27.83 34.30 28.35
CA ALA A 297 -27.00 33.26 27.73
C ALA A 297 -27.85 32.09 27.16
N ILE A 298 -28.92 31.70 27.85
CA ILE A 298 -29.86 30.67 27.35
C ILE A 298 -30.56 31.18 26.08
N GLU A 299 -31.01 32.44 26.06
CA GLU A 299 -31.65 33.04 24.90
C GLU A 299 -30.70 33.20 23.70
N SER A 300 -29.41 33.45 23.93
CA SER A 300 -28.43 33.49 22.84
C SER A 300 -28.25 32.12 22.18
N ILE A 301 -28.21 31.03 22.98
CA ILE A 301 -28.17 29.65 22.47
C ILE A 301 -29.42 29.36 21.63
N ARG A 302 -30.61 29.70 22.14
CA ARG A 302 -31.88 29.52 21.40
C ARG A 302 -31.90 30.29 20.09
N THR A 303 -31.42 31.53 20.11
CA THR A 303 -31.37 32.38 18.92
C THR A 303 -30.44 31.78 17.87
N ALA A 304 -29.27 31.28 18.26
CA ALA A 304 -28.35 30.59 17.37
C ALA A 304 -28.98 29.31 16.76
N LEU A 305 -29.64 28.48 17.58
CA LEU A 305 -30.38 27.30 17.11
C LEU A 305 -31.50 27.65 16.12
N ASN A 306 -32.29 28.69 16.41
CA ASN A 306 -33.36 29.15 15.51
C ASN A 306 -32.82 29.70 14.18
N GLN A 307 -31.58 30.20 14.18
CA GLN A 307 -30.88 30.65 12.98
C GLN A 307 -30.06 29.53 12.31
N GLN A 308 -30.17 28.27 12.77
CA GLN A 308 -29.38 27.13 12.30
C GLN A 308 -27.85 27.32 12.43
N ARG A 309 -27.42 28.20 13.34
CA ARG A 309 -26.01 28.45 13.65
C ARG A 309 -25.54 27.50 14.75
N VAL A 310 -25.52 26.21 14.43
CA VAL A 310 -25.29 25.11 15.40
C VAL A 310 -23.95 25.26 16.13
N SER A 311 -22.88 25.62 15.41
CA SER A 311 -21.56 25.86 16.01
C SER A 311 -21.56 26.99 17.04
N ASP A 312 -22.29 28.09 16.76
CA ASP A 312 -22.39 29.21 17.69
C ASP A 312 -23.23 28.86 18.92
N ALA A 313 -24.27 28.05 18.74
CA ALA A 313 -25.07 27.50 19.83
C ALA A 313 -24.22 26.59 20.73
N ALA A 314 -23.42 25.70 20.13
CA ALA A 314 -22.50 24.81 20.84
C ALA A 314 -21.44 25.59 21.63
N ASN A 315 -20.81 26.60 21.02
CA ASN A 315 -19.84 27.46 21.69
C ASN A 315 -20.46 28.26 22.86
N SER A 316 -21.66 28.78 22.65
CA SER A 316 -22.41 29.49 23.70
C SER A 316 -22.80 28.56 24.85
N LEU A 317 -23.21 27.32 24.56
CA LEU A 317 -23.51 26.31 25.57
C LEU A 317 -22.26 25.87 26.35
N ALA A 318 -21.11 25.73 25.69
CA ALA A 318 -19.85 25.43 26.33
C ALA A 318 -19.43 26.56 27.30
N THR A 319 -19.55 27.82 26.84
CA THR A 319 -19.31 29.01 27.68
C THR A 319 -20.27 29.05 28.87
N TYR A 320 -21.57 28.82 28.65
CA TYR A 320 -22.56 28.73 29.72
C TYR A 320 -22.20 27.66 30.76
N SER A 321 -21.86 26.45 30.30
CA SER A 321 -21.56 25.31 31.17
C SER A 321 -20.27 25.48 31.98
N ALA A 322 -19.34 26.32 31.50
CA ALA A 322 -18.13 26.67 32.24
C ALA A 322 -18.40 27.69 33.36
N LEU A 323 -19.41 28.54 33.20
CA LEU A 323 -19.70 29.67 34.10
C LEU A 323 -20.77 29.35 35.16
N PHE A 324 -21.71 28.48 34.80
CA PHE A 324 -22.93 28.23 35.57
C PHE A 324 -23.13 26.74 35.82
N ASP A 325 -23.95 26.43 36.82
CA ASP A 325 -24.36 25.05 37.06
C ASP A 325 -25.19 24.54 35.87
N SER A 326 -24.71 23.47 35.24
CA SER A 326 -25.27 22.89 34.03
C SER A 326 -26.36 21.84 34.32
N SER A 327 -26.78 21.66 35.57
CA SER A 327 -27.72 20.60 35.99
C SER A 327 -29.20 20.87 35.69
N SER A 328 -29.53 21.91 34.92
CA SER A 328 -30.92 22.23 34.54
C SER A 328 -31.41 21.37 33.37
N ASP A 329 -32.65 20.87 33.47
CA ASP A 329 -33.35 20.17 32.39
C ASP A 329 -33.39 20.98 31.08
N GLU A 330 -33.50 22.31 31.20
CA GLU A 330 -33.49 23.24 30.07
C GLU A 330 -32.17 23.16 29.27
N ILE A 331 -31.04 23.06 29.97
CA ILE A 331 -29.71 22.95 29.37
C ILE A 331 -29.51 21.58 28.74
N GLY A 332 -30.00 20.52 29.40
CA GLY A 332 -30.01 19.17 28.81
C GLY A 332 -30.78 19.11 27.50
N ASN A 333 -31.97 19.74 27.44
CA ASN A 333 -32.77 19.82 26.22
C ASN A 333 -32.10 20.65 25.12
N LEU A 334 -31.45 21.77 25.46
CA LEU A 334 -30.70 22.58 24.49
C LEU A 334 -29.52 21.82 23.92
N LYS A 335 -28.77 21.09 24.77
CA LYS A 335 -27.68 20.22 24.33
C LYS A 335 -28.18 19.16 23.35
N ALA A 336 -29.25 18.45 23.70
CA ALA A 336 -29.83 17.42 22.84
C ALA A 336 -30.29 17.99 21.48
N ASN A 337 -30.82 19.23 21.44
CA ASN A 337 -31.19 19.89 20.19
C ASN A 337 -29.98 20.30 19.35
N ILE A 338 -28.91 20.80 19.99
CA ILE A 338 -27.63 21.08 19.31
C ILE A 338 -27.08 19.80 18.69
N ASP A 339 -26.98 18.73 19.48
CA ASP A 339 -26.46 17.44 19.03
C ASP A 339 -27.30 16.88 17.87
N ALA A 340 -28.63 16.95 17.96
CA ALA A 340 -29.53 16.49 16.90
C ALA A 340 -29.44 17.33 15.61
N GLN A 341 -29.29 18.65 15.72
CA GLN A 341 -29.09 19.51 14.54
C GLN A 341 -27.72 19.28 13.90
N GLN A 342 -26.68 19.07 14.72
CA GLN A 342 -25.35 18.74 14.22
C GLN A 342 -25.38 17.40 13.46
N GLU A 343 -26.01 16.37 14.03
CA GLU A 343 -26.16 15.07 13.35
C GLU A 343 -26.91 15.20 12.01
N ASN A 344 -27.92 16.08 11.94
CA ASN A 344 -28.62 16.35 10.68
C ASN A 344 -27.73 17.04 9.64
N LEU A 345 -26.90 18.02 10.04
CA LEU A 345 -25.94 18.68 9.16
C LEU A 345 -24.87 17.70 8.67
N ASP A 346 -24.36 16.85 9.56
CA ASP A 346 -23.36 15.83 9.23
C ASP A 346 -23.95 14.81 8.25
N ARG A 347 -25.19 14.35 8.50
CA ARG A 347 -25.93 13.47 7.58
C ARG A 347 -26.15 14.12 6.22
N GLU A 348 -26.52 15.40 6.17
CA GLU A 348 -26.71 16.13 4.90
C GLU A 348 -25.38 16.29 4.14
N SER A 349 -24.29 16.58 4.84
CA SER A 349 -22.95 16.62 4.25
C SER A 349 -22.56 15.26 3.67
N GLU A 350 -22.75 14.17 4.42
CA GLU A 350 -22.45 12.81 3.97
C GLU A 350 -23.32 12.39 2.77
N LEU A 351 -24.59 12.79 2.76
CA LEU A 351 -25.51 12.58 1.63
C LEU A 351 -24.97 13.27 0.37
N ASN A 352 -24.62 14.55 0.47
CA ASN A 352 -24.10 15.34 -0.65
C ASN A 352 -22.77 14.80 -1.17
N GLU A 353 -21.86 14.41 -0.28
CA GLU A 353 -20.59 13.79 -0.64
C GLU A 353 -20.82 12.44 -1.34
N THR A 354 -21.72 11.61 -0.81
CA THR A 354 -22.07 10.31 -1.40
C THR A 354 -22.63 10.49 -2.81
N LEU A 355 -23.54 11.44 -3.02
CA LEU A 355 -24.08 11.75 -4.36
C LEU A 355 -22.99 12.20 -5.34
N ALA A 356 -22.08 13.08 -4.91
CA ALA A 356 -20.95 13.51 -5.73
C ALA A 356 -20.02 12.32 -6.08
N ASN A 357 -19.74 11.46 -5.12
CA ASN A 357 -18.93 10.26 -5.30
C ASN A 357 -19.56 9.25 -6.27
N ILE A 358 -20.90 9.10 -6.28
CA ILE A 358 -21.62 8.29 -7.27
C ILE A 358 -21.39 8.85 -8.67
N GLN A 359 -21.60 10.16 -8.86
CA GLN A 359 -21.44 10.82 -10.15
C GLN A 359 -20.00 10.70 -10.67
N ASP A 360 -19.00 10.92 -9.81
CA ASP A 360 -17.59 10.75 -10.15
C ASP A 360 -17.27 9.29 -10.52
N ALA A 361 -17.73 8.32 -9.73
CA ALA A 361 -17.50 6.91 -10.00
C ALA A 361 -18.12 6.46 -11.33
N ILE A 362 -19.34 6.91 -11.65
CA ILE A 362 -19.99 6.65 -12.94
C ILE A 362 -19.21 7.29 -14.08
N THR A 363 -18.79 8.55 -13.93
CA THR A 363 -18.05 9.29 -14.96
C THR A 363 -16.69 8.65 -15.26
N ASN A 364 -16.01 8.16 -14.23
CA ASN A 364 -14.71 7.49 -14.34
C ASN A 364 -14.79 5.98 -14.60
N ASN A 365 -15.97 5.45 -14.96
CA ASN A 365 -16.21 4.01 -15.19
C ASN A 365 -15.83 3.08 -14.01
N ARG A 366 -15.79 3.60 -12.77
CA ARG A 366 -15.60 2.80 -11.55
C ARG A 366 -16.94 2.21 -11.13
N LEU A 367 -17.44 1.23 -11.87
CA LEU A 367 -18.82 0.75 -11.74
C LEU A 367 -18.99 -0.31 -10.64
N LEU A 368 -18.23 -1.41 -10.71
CA LEU A 368 -18.26 -2.53 -9.75
C LEU A 368 -16.90 -2.79 -9.07
N THR A 369 -15.83 -2.23 -9.64
CA THR A 369 -14.45 -2.41 -9.18
C THR A 369 -13.79 -1.05 -9.07
N PRO A 370 -12.93 -0.79 -8.06
CA PRO A 370 -12.53 -1.70 -6.96
C PRO A 370 -13.68 -2.03 -5.98
N SER A 371 -13.48 -2.90 -4.98
CA SER A 371 -14.55 -3.36 -4.07
C SER A 371 -15.18 -2.23 -3.24
N GLN A 372 -14.39 -1.22 -2.91
CA GLN A 372 -14.82 0.07 -2.39
C GLN A 372 -14.62 1.14 -3.45
N ASN A 373 -15.11 2.36 -3.19
CA ASN A 373 -14.91 3.49 -4.10
C ASN A 373 -15.34 3.13 -5.53
N ASN A 374 -16.60 2.75 -5.69
CA ASN A 374 -17.25 2.46 -6.97
C ASN A 374 -18.73 2.89 -6.91
N ALA A 375 -19.37 3.02 -8.07
CA ALA A 375 -20.74 3.50 -8.17
C ALA A 375 -21.72 2.63 -7.39
N ARG A 376 -21.60 1.30 -7.47
CA ARG A 376 -22.48 0.38 -6.73
C ARG A 376 -22.32 0.52 -5.21
N PHE A 377 -21.09 0.69 -4.74
CA PHE A 377 -20.77 0.90 -3.33
C PHE A 377 -21.42 2.18 -2.80
N TYR A 378 -21.28 3.29 -3.51
CA TYR A 378 -21.86 4.56 -3.06
C TYR A 378 -23.38 4.59 -3.17
N ILE A 379 -23.99 3.93 -4.17
CA ILE A 379 -25.45 3.77 -4.23
C ILE A 379 -25.96 2.99 -3.01
N ASN A 380 -25.31 1.88 -2.62
CA ASN A 380 -25.69 1.16 -1.40
C ASN A 380 -25.54 2.04 -0.14
N ARG A 381 -24.50 2.88 -0.09
CA ARG A 381 -24.32 3.85 1.01
C ARG A 381 -25.47 4.87 1.03
N LEU A 382 -25.84 5.40 -0.13
CA LEU A 382 -26.98 6.31 -0.26
C LEU A 382 -28.29 5.67 0.21
N GLU A 383 -28.56 4.42 -0.16
CA GLU A 383 -29.73 3.66 0.31
C GLU A 383 -29.76 3.48 1.83
N ASN A 384 -28.59 3.31 2.46
CA ASN A 384 -28.49 3.19 3.92
C ASN A 384 -28.64 4.55 4.63
N LEU A 385 -28.21 5.64 4.01
CA LEU A 385 -28.32 7.00 4.54
C LEU A 385 -29.75 7.53 4.42
N ASP A 386 -30.36 7.37 3.24
CA ASP A 386 -31.72 7.80 2.95
C ASP A 386 -32.36 6.86 1.92
N ALA A 387 -32.99 5.80 2.40
CA ALA A 387 -33.71 4.84 1.57
C ALA A 387 -34.88 5.44 0.78
N THR A 388 -35.33 6.65 1.13
CA THR A 388 -36.42 7.37 0.47
C THR A 388 -35.93 8.42 -0.52
N ASN A 389 -34.61 8.53 -0.73
CA ASN A 389 -34.04 9.52 -1.63
C ASN A 389 -34.59 9.31 -3.06
N PRO A 390 -35.18 10.36 -3.69
CA PRO A 390 -35.83 10.23 -4.99
C PRO A 390 -34.86 9.90 -6.13
N ASP A 391 -33.55 10.16 -5.96
CA ASP A 391 -32.55 9.96 -7.00
C ASP A 391 -32.07 8.51 -7.10
N ILE A 392 -32.31 7.67 -6.09
CA ILE A 392 -31.80 6.28 -6.03
C ILE A 392 -32.20 5.48 -7.27
N GLU A 393 -33.47 5.51 -7.66
CA GLU A 393 -33.96 4.70 -8.78
C GLU A 393 -33.39 5.18 -10.12
N GLN A 394 -33.21 6.50 -10.28
CA GLN A 394 -32.55 7.05 -11.46
C GLN A 394 -31.06 6.66 -11.50
N LEU A 395 -30.35 6.77 -10.38
CA LEU A 395 -28.92 6.42 -10.28
C LEU A 395 -28.68 4.92 -10.52
N LYS A 396 -29.58 4.04 -10.05
CA LYS A 396 -29.56 2.60 -10.37
C LYS A 396 -29.75 2.37 -11.86
N SER A 397 -30.71 3.05 -12.48
CA SER A 397 -30.95 2.96 -13.93
C SER A 397 -29.72 3.41 -14.73
N ASP A 398 -29.12 4.56 -14.38
CA ASP A 398 -27.93 5.08 -15.05
C ASP A 398 -26.74 4.12 -14.91
N LEU A 399 -26.53 3.56 -13.72
CA LEU A 399 -25.51 2.54 -13.49
C LEU A 399 -25.79 1.28 -14.31
N ALA A 400 -27.03 0.79 -14.32
CA ALA A 400 -27.44 -0.38 -15.10
C ALA A 400 -27.17 -0.21 -16.60
N ASP A 401 -27.48 0.96 -17.17
CA ASP A 401 -27.20 1.28 -18.57
C ASP A 401 -25.69 1.29 -18.87
N ARG A 402 -24.88 1.87 -17.97
CA ARG A 402 -23.41 1.85 -18.09
C ARG A 402 -22.85 0.43 -18.01
N LEU A 403 -23.38 -0.40 -17.12
CA LEU A 403 -22.98 -1.81 -17.00
C LEU A 403 -23.29 -2.60 -18.28
N LEU A 404 -24.46 -2.39 -18.90
CA LEU A 404 -24.81 -3.04 -20.18
C LEU A 404 -23.97 -2.54 -21.37
N VAL A 405 -23.44 -1.31 -21.31
CA VAL A 405 -22.42 -0.85 -22.26
C VAL A 405 -21.10 -1.60 -22.02
N GLN A 406 -20.63 -1.63 -20.77
CA GLN A 406 -19.38 -2.33 -20.41
C GLN A 406 -19.45 -3.84 -20.67
N SER A 407 -20.62 -4.46 -20.55
CA SER A 407 -20.79 -5.87 -20.87
C SER A 407 -20.59 -6.15 -22.35
N ARG A 408 -21.18 -5.33 -23.23
CA ARG A 408 -20.99 -5.46 -24.69
C ARG A 408 -19.54 -5.27 -25.10
N GLN A 409 -18.88 -4.28 -24.50
CA GLN A 409 -17.45 -4.07 -24.72
C GLN A 409 -16.64 -5.29 -24.27
N SER A 410 -16.88 -5.78 -23.05
CA SER A 410 -16.18 -6.97 -22.52
C SER A 410 -16.45 -8.24 -23.34
N THR A 411 -17.64 -8.39 -23.93
CA THR A 411 -17.94 -9.49 -24.86
C THR A 411 -17.10 -9.39 -26.14
N ASN A 412 -16.95 -8.18 -26.69
CA ASN A 412 -16.11 -7.95 -27.87
C ASN A 412 -14.61 -8.13 -27.58
N ASP A 413 -14.19 -7.82 -26.35
CA ASP A 413 -12.83 -8.01 -25.85
C ASP A 413 -12.56 -9.48 -25.43
N GLU A 414 -13.48 -10.41 -25.71
CA GLU A 414 -13.42 -11.84 -25.35
C GLU A 414 -13.29 -12.11 -23.84
N ASN A 415 -13.54 -11.10 -23.01
CA ASN A 415 -13.57 -11.21 -21.56
C ASN A 415 -14.97 -11.60 -21.08
N PHE A 416 -15.36 -12.84 -21.38
CA PHE A 416 -16.72 -13.34 -21.13
C PHE A 416 -17.09 -13.37 -19.64
N THR A 417 -16.11 -13.56 -18.75
CA THR A 417 -16.34 -13.53 -17.30
C THR A 417 -16.72 -12.12 -16.83
N ALA A 418 -16.01 -11.08 -17.28
CA ALA A 418 -16.37 -9.70 -16.97
C ALA A 418 -17.72 -9.31 -17.58
N ALA A 419 -17.96 -9.68 -18.84
CA ALA A 419 -19.23 -9.43 -19.52
C ALA A 419 -20.43 -9.99 -18.74
N ARG A 420 -20.34 -11.25 -18.28
CA ARG A 420 -21.38 -11.90 -17.48
C ARG A 420 -21.65 -11.16 -16.16
N ARG A 421 -20.59 -10.80 -15.44
CA ARG A 421 -20.69 -10.02 -14.19
C ARG A 421 -21.40 -8.69 -14.38
N TYR A 422 -21.10 -7.98 -15.47
CA TYR A 422 -21.75 -6.70 -15.78
C TYR A 422 -23.24 -6.87 -16.11
N ILE A 423 -23.60 -7.91 -16.89
CA ILE A 423 -25.00 -8.22 -17.20
C ILE A 423 -25.78 -8.55 -15.93
N ASP A 424 -25.26 -9.42 -15.08
CA ASP A 424 -25.94 -9.85 -13.85
C ASP A 424 -26.07 -8.70 -12.85
N ALA A 425 -25.07 -7.82 -12.76
CA ALA A 425 -25.15 -6.62 -11.94
C ALA A 425 -26.19 -5.62 -12.46
N ALA A 426 -26.31 -5.44 -13.79
CA ALA A 426 -27.35 -4.60 -14.38
C ALA A 426 -28.76 -5.16 -14.11
N ASP A 427 -28.93 -6.48 -14.23
CA ASP A 427 -30.20 -7.17 -13.92
C ASP A 427 -30.59 -6.97 -12.45
N ALA A 428 -29.64 -7.12 -11.52
CA ALA A 428 -29.85 -6.90 -10.09
C ALA A 428 -30.20 -5.44 -9.73
N LEU A 429 -29.87 -4.48 -10.59
CA LEU A 429 -30.23 -3.06 -10.44
C LEU A 429 -31.59 -2.73 -11.07
N GLY A 430 -32.30 -3.71 -11.64
CA GLY A 430 -33.61 -3.50 -12.25
C GLY A 430 -33.54 -3.02 -13.70
N ALA A 431 -32.44 -3.30 -14.42
CA ALA A 431 -32.34 -3.01 -15.84
C ALA A 431 -33.52 -3.58 -16.64
N ASN A 432 -33.82 -2.98 -17.80
CA ASN A 432 -34.85 -3.49 -18.69
C ASN A 432 -34.57 -4.96 -19.08
N THR A 433 -35.47 -5.86 -18.70
CA THR A 433 -35.32 -7.31 -18.87
C THR A 433 -35.05 -7.72 -20.33
N GLN A 434 -35.64 -7.01 -21.30
CA GLN A 434 -35.42 -7.32 -22.72
C GLN A 434 -33.99 -6.99 -23.16
N ILE A 435 -33.43 -5.89 -22.66
CA ILE A 435 -32.04 -5.50 -22.96
C ILE A 435 -31.06 -6.48 -22.31
N VAL A 436 -31.30 -6.86 -21.05
CA VAL A 436 -30.52 -7.87 -20.33
C VAL A 436 -30.53 -9.20 -21.08
N ASN A 437 -31.70 -9.70 -21.48
CA ASN A 437 -31.82 -10.96 -22.22
C ASN A 437 -31.10 -10.90 -23.56
N THR A 438 -31.18 -9.77 -24.28
CA THR A 438 -30.44 -9.57 -25.53
C THR A 438 -28.93 -9.65 -25.29
N ALA A 439 -28.43 -8.99 -24.25
CA ALA A 439 -27.01 -9.04 -23.88
C ALA A 439 -26.57 -10.47 -23.50
N ARG A 440 -27.40 -11.23 -22.75
CA ARG A 440 -27.15 -12.64 -22.42
C ARG A 440 -27.04 -13.51 -23.67
N THR A 441 -27.96 -13.36 -24.62
CA THR A 441 -27.92 -14.11 -25.88
C THR A 441 -26.69 -13.76 -26.70
N GLN A 442 -26.32 -12.48 -26.78
CA GLN A 442 -25.11 -12.03 -27.49
C GLN A 442 -23.83 -12.60 -26.85
N LEU A 443 -23.76 -12.61 -25.52
CA LEU A 443 -22.63 -13.21 -24.80
C LEU A 443 -22.49 -14.71 -25.10
N ILE A 444 -23.59 -15.46 -25.00
CA ILE A 444 -23.58 -16.91 -25.28
C ILE A 444 -23.15 -17.18 -26.73
N ALA A 445 -23.71 -16.44 -27.69
CA ALA A 445 -23.34 -16.60 -29.09
C ALA A 445 -21.87 -16.28 -29.36
N ALA A 446 -21.30 -15.26 -28.69
CA ALA A 446 -19.88 -14.92 -28.80
C ALA A 446 -18.98 -16.00 -28.16
N GLU A 447 -19.36 -16.52 -27.00
CA GLU A 447 -18.65 -17.60 -26.30
C GLU A 447 -18.65 -18.89 -27.12
N ASP A 448 -19.81 -19.26 -27.71
CA ASP A 448 -19.94 -20.42 -28.60
C ASP A 448 -19.12 -20.26 -29.89
N ALA A 449 -19.10 -19.05 -30.47
CA ALA A 449 -18.30 -18.74 -31.65
C ALA A 449 -16.80 -18.83 -31.37
N TYR A 450 -16.35 -18.29 -30.22
CA TYR A 450 -14.96 -18.39 -29.77
C TYR A 450 -14.54 -19.85 -29.58
N ASN A 451 -15.35 -20.64 -28.86
CA ASN A 451 -15.06 -22.05 -28.63
C ASN A 451 -15.05 -22.87 -29.93
N SER A 452 -15.94 -22.56 -30.88
CA SER A 452 -15.97 -23.20 -32.19
C SER A 452 -14.75 -22.85 -33.04
N ALA A 453 -14.31 -21.59 -33.01
CA ALA A 453 -13.10 -21.13 -33.70
C ALA A 453 -11.84 -21.78 -33.11
N LEU A 454 -11.77 -21.88 -31.77
CA LEU A 454 -10.69 -22.58 -31.09
C LEU A 454 -10.65 -24.06 -31.49
N ALA A 455 -11.79 -24.75 -31.49
CA ALA A 455 -11.90 -26.14 -31.91
C ALA A 455 -11.50 -26.35 -33.38
N ALA A 456 -11.89 -25.43 -34.28
CA ALA A 456 -11.48 -25.46 -35.68
C ALA A 456 -9.97 -25.28 -35.83
N SER A 457 -9.38 -24.30 -35.14
CA SER A 457 -7.92 -24.08 -35.15
C SER A 457 -7.15 -25.28 -34.61
N THR A 458 -7.63 -25.93 -33.55
CA THR A 458 -7.00 -27.16 -33.05
C THR A 458 -7.12 -28.32 -34.05
N ALA A 459 -8.26 -28.46 -34.72
CA ALA A 459 -8.45 -29.51 -35.72
C ALA A 459 -7.57 -29.27 -36.97
N GLU A 460 -7.41 -28.02 -37.39
CA GLU A 460 -6.48 -27.64 -38.47
C GLU A 460 -5.03 -27.99 -38.09
N ALA A 461 -4.59 -27.63 -36.89
CA ALA A 461 -3.24 -27.95 -36.42
C ALA A 461 -3.00 -29.48 -36.29
N GLU A 462 -4.01 -30.24 -35.84
CA GLU A 462 -3.95 -31.70 -35.80
C GLU A 462 -3.90 -32.32 -37.19
N ALA A 463 -4.65 -31.78 -38.16
CA ALA A 463 -4.63 -32.23 -39.55
C ALA A 463 -3.27 -31.95 -40.22
N GLU A 464 -2.71 -30.76 -40.03
CA GLU A 464 -1.35 -30.42 -40.53
C GLU A 464 -0.29 -31.34 -39.91
N ALA A 465 -0.38 -31.62 -38.61
CA ALA A 465 0.54 -32.55 -37.95
C ALA A 465 0.42 -33.98 -38.49
N GLN A 466 -0.80 -34.46 -38.76
CA GLN A 466 -1.03 -35.77 -39.37
C GLN A 466 -0.52 -35.85 -40.81
N GLU A 467 -0.73 -34.80 -41.62
CA GLU A 467 -0.23 -34.74 -42.99
C GLU A 467 1.31 -34.78 -42.99
N GLN A 468 1.94 -34.04 -42.07
CA GLN A 468 3.39 -34.05 -41.94
C GLN A 468 3.92 -35.40 -41.44
N GLU A 469 3.25 -36.05 -40.47
CA GLU A 469 3.60 -37.40 -40.04
C GLU A 469 3.46 -38.41 -41.18
N GLN A 470 2.40 -38.32 -41.99
CA GLN A 470 2.23 -39.17 -43.17
C GLN A 470 3.29 -38.89 -44.23
N ALA A 471 3.67 -37.63 -44.46
CA ALA A 471 4.72 -37.26 -45.38
C ALA A 471 6.09 -37.79 -44.91
N ASP A 472 6.39 -37.70 -43.62
CA ASP A 472 7.61 -38.26 -43.02
C ASP A 472 7.65 -39.79 -43.13
N GLN A 473 6.53 -40.47 -42.84
CA GLN A 473 6.39 -41.92 -43.02
C GLN A 473 6.55 -42.33 -44.49
N GLN A 474 5.98 -41.57 -45.43
CA GLN A 474 6.14 -41.81 -46.87
C GLN A 474 7.58 -41.59 -47.30
N ALA A 475 8.22 -40.50 -46.87
CA ALA A 475 9.62 -40.23 -47.17
C ALA A 475 10.56 -41.29 -46.58
N GLU A 476 10.26 -41.83 -45.39
CA GLU A 476 10.99 -42.95 -44.80
C GLU A 476 10.79 -44.24 -45.60
N ALA A 477 9.55 -44.56 -45.98
CA ALA A 477 9.24 -45.72 -46.81
C ALA A 477 9.93 -45.65 -48.18
N GLU A 478 9.92 -44.49 -48.82
CA GLU A 478 10.64 -44.24 -50.08
C GLU A 478 12.15 -44.39 -49.92
N ARG A 479 12.72 -43.92 -48.82
CA ARG A 479 14.15 -44.11 -48.50
C ARG A 479 14.50 -45.58 -48.33
N LEU A 480 13.70 -46.34 -47.57
CA LEU A 480 13.90 -47.77 -47.35
C LEU A 480 13.77 -48.57 -48.66
N GLU A 481 12.80 -48.22 -49.50
CA GLU A 481 12.63 -48.84 -50.82
C GLU A 481 13.82 -48.53 -51.75
N ALA A 482 14.26 -47.27 -51.78
CA ALA A 482 15.43 -46.86 -52.55
C ALA A 482 16.71 -47.56 -52.07
N GLU A 483 16.88 -47.72 -50.75
CA GLU A 483 17.99 -48.48 -50.17
C GLU A 483 17.93 -49.95 -50.60
N ARG A 484 16.75 -50.58 -50.57
CA ARG A 484 16.56 -51.97 -51.03
C ARG A 484 16.92 -52.14 -52.51
N ILE A 485 16.45 -51.23 -53.37
CA ILE A 485 16.76 -51.25 -54.81
C ILE A 485 18.28 -51.06 -55.03
N GLN A 486 18.92 -50.17 -54.27
CA GLN A 486 20.37 -49.98 -54.35
C GLN A 486 21.14 -51.21 -53.90
N GLN A 487 20.72 -51.88 -52.83
CA GLN A 487 21.33 -53.12 -52.36
C GLN A 487 21.19 -54.23 -53.41
N GLU A 488 20.01 -54.44 -53.97
CA GLU A 488 19.79 -55.44 -55.02
C GLU A 488 20.64 -55.16 -56.28
N ALA A 489 20.75 -53.88 -56.68
CA ALA A 489 21.61 -53.47 -57.78
C ALA A 489 23.10 -53.69 -57.47
N ALA A 490 23.54 -53.45 -56.24
CA ALA A 490 24.91 -53.69 -55.80
C ALA A 490 25.25 -55.18 -55.79
N ASP A 491 24.34 -56.03 -55.30
CA ASP A 491 24.50 -57.49 -55.30
C ASP A 491 24.56 -58.04 -56.73
N ALA A 492 23.67 -57.56 -57.62
CA ALA A 492 23.69 -57.93 -59.04
C ALA A 492 24.98 -57.48 -59.75
N ALA A 493 25.48 -56.29 -59.43
CA ALA A 493 26.74 -55.78 -59.97
C ALA A 493 27.95 -56.60 -59.48
N ALA A 494 27.97 -56.99 -58.20
CA ALA A 494 29.01 -57.84 -57.64
C ALA A 494 29.01 -59.23 -58.30
N GLU A 495 27.83 -59.82 -58.54
CA GLU A 495 27.72 -61.10 -59.27
C GLU A 495 28.17 -60.98 -60.73
N ALA A 496 27.79 -59.91 -61.42
CA ALA A 496 28.24 -59.65 -62.78
C ALA A 496 29.76 -59.48 -62.87
N GLN A 497 30.38 -58.82 -61.89
CA GLN A 497 31.83 -58.72 -61.77
C GLN A 497 32.48 -60.09 -61.57
N ARG A 498 31.97 -60.93 -60.65
CA ARG A 498 32.48 -62.30 -60.44
C ARG A 498 32.46 -63.12 -61.73
N ILE A 499 31.34 -63.11 -62.46
CA ILE A 499 31.19 -63.81 -63.74
C ILE A 499 32.17 -63.25 -64.79
N ALA A 500 32.38 -61.93 -64.83
CA ALA A 500 33.31 -61.30 -65.76
C ALA A 500 34.77 -61.67 -65.46
N GLU A 501 35.17 -61.68 -64.18
CA GLU A 501 36.50 -62.10 -63.73
C GLU A 501 36.76 -63.58 -64.05
N GLU A 502 35.79 -64.46 -63.80
CA GLU A 502 35.90 -65.89 -64.13
C GLU A 502 36.07 -66.10 -65.64
N ARG A 503 35.28 -65.38 -66.46
CA ARG A 503 35.42 -65.43 -67.93
C ARG A 503 36.78 -64.94 -68.41
N GLU A 504 37.30 -63.87 -67.81
CA GLU A 504 38.62 -63.35 -68.18
C GLU A 504 39.74 -64.29 -67.71
N ALA A 505 39.62 -64.90 -66.53
CA ALA A 505 40.54 -65.93 -66.05
C ALA A 505 40.57 -67.15 -66.99
N LEU A 506 39.40 -67.61 -67.43
CA LEU A 506 39.29 -68.68 -68.45
C LEU A 506 39.91 -68.25 -69.79
N ARG A 507 39.69 -67.00 -70.22
CA ARG A 507 40.28 -66.47 -71.46
C ARG A 507 41.82 -66.48 -71.41
N ILE A 508 42.40 -66.00 -70.30
CA ILE A 508 43.84 -66.00 -70.07
C ILE A 508 44.38 -67.44 -70.00
N LEU A 509 43.71 -68.34 -69.28
CA LEU A 509 44.10 -69.74 -69.20
C LEU A 509 44.15 -70.42 -70.58
N LEU A 510 43.14 -70.15 -71.43
CA LEU A 510 43.06 -70.72 -72.78
C LEU A 510 44.03 -70.07 -73.79
N ALA A 511 44.53 -68.86 -73.52
CA ALA A 511 45.47 -68.12 -74.36
C ALA A 511 46.95 -68.31 -73.94
N THR A 512 47.21 -68.79 -72.73
CA THR A 512 48.57 -69.07 -72.26
C THR A 512 49.09 -70.40 -72.84
N PRO A 513 50.19 -70.38 -73.61
CA PRO A 513 50.72 -71.60 -74.19
C PRO A 513 51.37 -72.49 -73.13
N VAL A 514 50.99 -73.76 -73.11
CA VAL A 514 51.57 -74.78 -72.22
C VAL A 514 52.87 -75.28 -72.85
N SER A 515 53.94 -75.34 -72.05
CA SER A 515 55.21 -75.94 -72.52
C SER A 515 55.07 -77.46 -72.51
N VAL A 516 55.21 -78.09 -73.67
CA VAL A 516 55.09 -79.54 -73.83
C VAL A 516 56.31 -80.11 -74.55
N THR A 517 56.59 -81.38 -74.27
CA THR A 517 57.61 -82.13 -75.01
C THR A 517 57.08 -82.59 -76.35
N LEU A 518 57.95 -82.71 -77.36
CA LEU A 518 57.54 -83.10 -78.72
C LEU A 518 56.83 -84.47 -78.77
N SER A 519 57.16 -85.37 -77.83
CA SER A 519 56.53 -86.69 -77.68
C SER A 519 55.06 -86.63 -77.25
N GLN A 520 54.61 -85.51 -76.69
CA GLN A 520 53.23 -85.28 -76.26
C GLN A 520 52.36 -84.67 -77.37
N LEU A 521 52.94 -84.37 -78.54
CA LEU A 521 52.23 -83.85 -79.69
C LEU A 521 52.11 -84.96 -80.74
N THR A 522 50.89 -85.21 -81.23
CA THR A 522 50.62 -86.17 -82.30
C THR A 522 50.80 -85.46 -83.66
N PRO A 523 51.84 -85.83 -84.45
CA PRO A 523 52.07 -85.18 -85.73
C PRO A 523 51.11 -85.71 -86.80
N VAL A 524 50.42 -84.81 -87.50
CA VAL A 524 49.56 -85.14 -88.65
C VAL A 524 50.38 -85.11 -89.93
N THR A 525 51.19 -84.06 -90.15
CA THR A 525 52.04 -83.94 -91.33
C THR A 525 53.35 -83.26 -90.95
N ARG A 526 54.48 -83.91 -91.24
CA ARG A 526 55.83 -83.39 -90.97
C ARG A 526 56.74 -83.55 -92.19
N PRO A 527 56.57 -82.72 -93.23
CA PRO A 527 57.49 -82.71 -94.35
C PRO A 527 58.92 -82.52 -93.84
N PRO A 528 59.88 -83.36 -94.29
CA PRO A 528 61.27 -83.22 -93.88
C PRO A 528 61.82 -81.87 -94.37
N PRO A 529 62.78 -81.28 -93.64
CA PRO A 529 63.38 -80.03 -94.06
C PRO A 529 64.19 -80.20 -95.34
N VAL A 530 64.01 -79.28 -96.28
CA VAL A 530 64.80 -79.27 -97.51
C VAL A 530 66.23 -78.89 -97.17
N TYR A 531 67.17 -79.78 -97.47
CA TYR A 531 68.58 -79.54 -97.22
C TYR A 531 69.07 -78.31 -98.01
N PRO A 532 69.77 -77.33 -97.39
CA PRO A 532 70.19 -76.12 -98.11
C PRO A 532 71.22 -76.40 -99.21
N ARG A 533 70.87 -76.08 -100.47
CA ARG A 533 71.74 -76.27 -101.67
C ARG A 533 73.17 -75.73 -101.52
N ARG A 534 73.36 -74.67 -100.73
CA ARG A 534 74.69 -74.06 -100.49
C ARG A 534 75.64 -74.95 -99.68
N TYR A 535 75.12 -75.89 -98.91
CA TYR A 535 75.89 -76.87 -98.14
C TYR A 535 75.96 -78.24 -98.83
N GLU A 536 75.07 -78.49 -99.79
CA GLU A 536 74.94 -79.77 -100.52
C GLU A 536 76.18 -80.10 -101.36
N LYS A 537 76.85 -79.09 -101.93
CA LYS A 537 78.10 -79.31 -102.69
C LYS A 537 79.31 -79.64 -101.81
N ARG A 538 79.22 -79.43 -100.47
CA ARG A 538 80.33 -79.59 -99.52
C ARG A 538 80.06 -80.62 -98.41
N GLY A 539 78.92 -81.33 -98.47
CA GLY A 539 78.54 -82.35 -97.47
C GLY A 539 78.55 -81.88 -96.02
N THR A 540 78.28 -80.60 -95.77
CA THR A 540 78.46 -80.00 -94.44
C THR A 540 77.32 -80.40 -93.50
N THR A 541 77.59 -81.18 -92.46
CA THR A 541 76.55 -81.52 -91.48
C THR A 541 76.32 -80.38 -90.49
N GLY A 542 75.11 -80.28 -89.98
CA GLY A 542 74.75 -79.26 -88.99
C GLY A 542 73.44 -79.59 -88.31
N SER A 543 73.07 -78.80 -87.30
CA SER A 543 71.78 -78.93 -86.63
C SER A 543 71.15 -77.58 -86.34
N ALA A 544 69.84 -77.54 -86.24
CA ALA A 544 69.09 -76.35 -85.86
C ALA A 544 68.04 -76.72 -84.81
N THR A 545 68.10 -76.04 -83.67
CA THR A 545 67.07 -76.14 -82.64
C THR A 545 66.08 -75.01 -82.83
N VAL A 546 64.80 -75.36 -83.01
CA VAL A 546 63.72 -74.43 -83.30
C VAL A 546 62.60 -74.64 -82.30
N ALA A 547 62.18 -73.55 -81.65
CA ALA A 547 61.00 -73.51 -80.81
C ALA A 547 59.80 -73.04 -81.62
N PHE A 548 58.63 -73.64 -81.41
CA PHE A 548 57.40 -73.27 -82.08
C PHE A 548 56.18 -73.57 -81.20
N THR A 549 55.08 -72.90 -81.49
CA THR A 549 53.78 -73.06 -80.80
C THR A 549 52.77 -73.68 -81.75
N VAL A 550 52.18 -74.81 -81.38
CA VAL A 550 51.01 -75.41 -82.02
C VAL A 550 49.76 -74.63 -81.60
N LYS A 551 49.01 -74.13 -82.59
CA LYS A 551 47.75 -73.40 -82.40
C LYS A 551 46.58 -74.36 -82.13
N LYS A 552 45.44 -73.80 -81.74
CA LYS A 552 44.17 -74.54 -81.54
C LYS A 552 43.64 -75.22 -82.81
N ASP A 553 44.11 -74.82 -83.99
CA ASP A 553 43.78 -75.42 -85.28
C ASP A 553 44.82 -76.47 -85.75
N GLY A 554 45.84 -76.75 -84.94
CA GLY A 554 46.89 -77.72 -85.26
C GLY A 554 48.04 -77.16 -86.11
N SER A 555 47.96 -75.93 -86.59
CA SER A 555 49.05 -75.27 -87.32
C SER A 555 50.17 -74.82 -86.38
N THR A 556 51.41 -74.74 -86.87
CA THR A 556 52.54 -74.19 -86.10
C THR A 556 52.64 -72.67 -86.28
N SER A 557 53.07 -71.97 -85.23
CA SER A 557 53.30 -70.52 -85.21
C SER A 557 54.36 -70.14 -84.17
N ASN A 558 54.71 -68.85 -84.06
CA ASN A 558 55.79 -68.40 -83.16
C ASN A 558 57.09 -69.20 -83.34
N ILE A 559 57.41 -69.53 -84.59
CA ILE A 559 58.56 -70.35 -84.96
C ILE A 559 59.80 -69.47 -84.82
N SER A 560 60.67 -69.83 -83.89
CA SER A 560 61.91 -69.11 -83.60
C SER A 560 63.07 -70.09 -83.55
N VAL A 561 64.10 -69.82 -84.34
CA VAL A 561 65.36 -70.59 -84.29
C VAL A 561 66.08 -70.17 -83.01
N LYS A 562 66.26 -71.10 -82.07
CA LYS A 562 66.96 -70.86 -80.80
C LYS A 562 68.47 -71.01 -80.97
N VAL A 563 68.89 -72.09 -81.62
CA VAL A 563 70.31 -72.45 -81.78
C VAL A 563 70.56 -73.04 -83.16
N THR A 564 71.73 -72.77 -83.76
CA THR A 564 72.19 -73.42 -85.00
C THR A 564 73.66 -73.78 -84.88
N GLU A 565 74.03 -74.99 -85.29
CA GLU A 565 75.39 -75.54 -85.17
C GLU A 565 75.90 -76.04 -86.54
N PRO A 566 77.06 -75.56 -87.04
CA PRO A 566 77.82 -74.43 -86.51
C PRO A 566 77.03 -73.11 -86.66
N SER A 567 77.29 -72.14 -85.79
CA SER A 567 76.55 -70.86 -85.76
C SER A 567 76.63 -70.07 -87.08
N SER A 568 77.70 -70.28 -87.86
CA SER A 568 77.86 -69.73 -89.21
C SER A 568 76.88 -70.31 -90.24
N ALA A 569 76.17 -71.40 -89.92
CA ALA A 569 75.33 -72.15 -90.85
C ALA A 569 73.84 -71.77 -90.78
N VAL A 570 73.53 -70.47 -90.82
CA VAL A 570 72.18 -69.88 -90.65
C VAL A 570 71.09 -70.52 -91.55
N ALA A 571 71.43 -71.09 -92.71
CA ALA A 571 70.43 -71.73 -93.57
C ALA A 571 69.90 -73.04 -93.03
N PHE A 572 70.57 -73.72 -92.10
CA PHE A 572 69.97 -74.87 -91.40
C PHE A 572 68.82 -74.41 -90.50
N GLY A 573 68.99 -73.30 -89.77
CA GLY A 573 67.92 -72.65 -89.02
C GLY A 573 66.74 -72.27 -89.92
N ARG A 574 67.02 -71.63 -91.07
CA ARG A 574 65.97 -71.23 -92.03
C ARG A 574 65.27 -72.42 -92.71
N ALA A 575 66.01 -73.48 -93.01
CA ALA A 575 65.43 -74.70 -93.57
C ALA A 575 64.57 -75.45 -92.53
N ALA A 576 65.02 -75.50 -91.28
CA ALA A 576 64.27 -76.08 -90.17
C ALA A 576 62.98 -75.28 -89.89
N SER A 577 63.06 -73.94 -89.84
CA SER A 577 61.88 -73.10 -89.64
C SER A 577 60.86 -73.23 -90.77
N ASN A 578 61.31 -73.21 -92.04
CA ASN A 578 60.42 -73.37 -93.20
C ASN A 578 59.75 -74.76 -93.26
N ALA A 579 60.41 -75.79 -92.71
CA ALA A 579 59.83 -77.12 -92.60
C ALA A 579 58.76 -77.15 -91.51
N ILE A 580 59.10 -76.63 -90.31
CA ILE A 580 58.20 -76.56 -89.15
C ILE A 580 56.97 -75.71 -89.47
N GLU A 581 57.09 -74.64 -90.25
CA GLU A 581 55.96 -73.81 -90.71
C GLU A 581 54.93 -74.61 -91.51
N LYS A 582 55.36 -75.68 -92.18
CA LYS A 582 54.47 -76.59 -92.93
C LYS A 582 54.07 -77.82 -92.12
N TRP A 583 54.47 -77.90 -90.86
CA TRP A 583 54.05 -78.99 -89.99
C TRP A 583 52.65 -78.71 -89.47
N THR A 584 51.86 -79.78 -89.37
CA THR A 584 50.57 -79.78 -88.72
C THR A 584 50.52 -80.90 -87.69
N PHE A 585 49.93 -80.58 -86.55
CA PHE A 585 49.71 -81.47 -85.42
C PHE A 585 48.21 -81.53 -85.12
N GLU A 586 47.76 -82.52 -84.35
CA GLU A 586 46.41 -82.42 -83.78
C GLU A 586 46.38 -81.30 -82.72
N PRO A 587 45.23 -80.61 -82.53
CA PRO A 587 45.10 -79.61 -81.48
C PRO A 587 45.44 -80.20 -80.11
N PHE A 588 46.35 -79.57 -79.38
CA PHE A 588 46.73 -80.03 -78.05
C PHE A 588 45.58 -79.84 -77.05
N THR A 589 45.16 -80.92 -76.42
CA THR A 589 44.21 -80.93 -75.32
C THR A 589 44.92 -81.16 -73.98
N ASP A 590 44.54 -80.38 -72.96
CA ASP A 590 45.04 -80.61 -71.60
C ASP A 590 44.28 -81.74 -70.88
N GLU A 591 44.64 -82.03 -69.63
CA GLU A 591 44.02 -83.09 -68.80
C GLU A 591 42.49 -82.91 -68.61
N GLU A 592 41.98 -81.69 -68.79
CA GLU A 592 40.56 -81.34 -68.71
C GLU A 592 39.88 -81.29 -70.10
N ASN A 593 40.54 -81.85 -71.12
CA ASN A 593 40.07 -81.92 -72.52
C ASN A 593 39.84 -80.52 -73.17
N ARG A 594 40.52 -79.48 -72.67
CA ARG A 594 40.45 -78.13 -73.23
C ARG A 594 41.51 -77.94 -74.30
N VAL A 595 41.14 -77.37 -75.44
CA VAL A 595 42.09 -77.06 -76.52
C VAL A 595 42.93 -75.84 -76.15
N ARG A 596 44.24 -76.04 -75.98
CA ARG A 596 45.20 -75.01 -75.57
C ARG A 596 46.30 -74.82 -76.62
N LEU A 597 46.96 -73.66 -76.56
CA LEU A 597 48.19 -73.44 -77.32
C LEU A 597 49.31 -74.26 -76.66
N ALA A 598 50.16 -74.90 -77.45
CA ALA A 598 51.24 -75.74 -76.93
C ALA A 598 52.58 -75.31 -77.52
N THR A 599 53.57 -74.97 -76.69
CA THR A 599 54.91 -74.59 -77.14
C THR A 599 55.89 -75.73 -76.93
N THR A 600 56.70 -76.02 -77.93
CA THR A 600 57.69 -77.08 -77.90
C THR A 600 58.96 -76.66 -78.63
N GLU A 601 60.04 -77.38 -78.41
CA GLU A 601 61.34 -77.13 -79.03
C GLU A 601 61.89 -78.44 -79.61
N ILE A 602 62.45 -78.36 -80.81
CA ILE A 602 63.00 -79.53 -81.50
C ILE A 602 64.38 -79.22 -82.08
N LYS A 603 65.32 -80.16 -81.90
CA LYS A 603 66.61 -80.18 -82.60
C LYS A 603 66.51 -81.01 -83.86
N ILE A 604 66.67 -80.37 -85.02
CA ILE A 604 66.65 -81.01 -86.34
C ILE A 604 68.09 -81.12 -86.84
N ASN A 605 68.50 -82.34 -87.18
CA ASN A 605 69.83 -82.62 -87.72
C ASN A 605 69.77 -82.68 -89.25
N PHE A 606 70.74 -82.04 -89.90
CA PHE A 606 70.92 -82.03 -91.35
C PHE A 606 72.15 -82.85 -91.69
N GLN A 607 71.92 -83.98 -92.37
CA GLN A 607 72.96 -84.87 -92.89
C GLN A 607 72.59 -85.23 -94.34
N GLN A 608 73.59 -85.37 -95.20
CA GLN A 608 73.43 -85.72 -96.61
C GLN A 608 73.84 -87.16 -96.86
#